data_AF-A0A1A8H549-F1
#
_entry.id   AF-A0A1A8H549-F1
#
_cell.length_a   1.000
_cell.length_b   1.000
_cell.length_c   1.000
_cell.angle_alpha   90.00
_cell.angle_beta   90.00
_cell.angle_gamma   90.00
#
_symmetry.space_group_name_H-M   'P 1'
#
loop_
_entity.id
_entity.type
_entity.pdbx_description
1 polymer ?
#
loop_
_entity_poly.entity_id
_entity_poly.type
_entity_poly.pdbx_seq_one_letter_code
_entity_poly.pdbx_strand_id
1 'polypeptide(L)'
;LSIRMKRKLIFSRRVEVNFRRGPTGYPRQDPSDEAKKIKNPDFQDRSPALREDKVKENAHSIVLLRGGDVTDKQEVLGEYLAQFGKYKGKSFRWILENDVGYVVYLTHKVEEEERAGQINPDGLKKESCLSFLEYSSFTEIVHLLEYISKRLAEPDHAVGIDDTLVGFGVHSKKTWREIWENRADGYVTFILQKNCVPGSKMFKLKQYLQASRSNVLSSFRDGS
;
A
#
# COMPACT_ATOMS: atom_id res chain seq x y z
N LEU A 1 15.52 55.45 -13.69
CA LEU A 1 15.45 53.97 -13.58
C LEU A 1 14.27 53.60 -12.68
N SER A 2 13.25 52.93 -13.22
CA SER A 2 12.09 52.49 -12.44
C SER A 2 12.42 51.16 -11.76
N ILE A 3 12.58 51.17 -10.43
CA ILE A 3 12.79 49.98 -9.62
C ILE A 3 11.45 49.25 -9.53
N ARG A 4 11.25 48.21 -10.35
CA ARG A 4 10.17 47.24 -10.17
C ARG A 4 10.36 46.58 -8.81
N MET A 5 9.61 47.01 -7.80
CA MET A 5 9.41 46.25 -6.57
C MET A 5 8.81 44.90 -6.96
N LYS A 6 9.62 43.84 -6.95
CA LYS A 6 9.12 42.46 -6.97
C LYS A 6 8.39 42.25 -5.65
N ARG A 7 7.06 42.41 -5.65
CA ARG A 7 6.22 41.95 -4.55
C ARG A 7 6.48 40.46 -4.41
N LYS A 8 7.23 40.06 -3.39
CA LYS A 8 7.35 38.66 -3.00
C LYS A 8 5.95 38.27 -2.51
N LEU A 9 5.17 37.55 -3.32
CA LEU A 9 3.94 36.95 -2.84
C LEU A 9 4.33 36.04 -1.67
N ILE A 10 3.88 36.38 -0.48
CA ILE A 10 4.02 35.52 0.70
C ILE A 10 2.81 34.59 0.66
N PHE A 11 2.99 33.37 0.16
CA PHE A 11 1.98 32.34 0.21
C PHE A 11 1.88 31.83 1.66
N SER A 12 0.80 32.19 2.33
CA SER A 12 0.65 32.03 3.79
C SER A 12 0.31 30.60 4.23
N ARG A 13 0.08 29.64 3.32
CA ARG A 13 -0.45 28.31 3.68
C ARG A 13 0.00 27.20 2.73
N ARG A 14 1.28 26.84 2.76
CA ARG A 14 1.74 25.60 2.13
C ARG A 14 1.05 24.41 2.79
N VAL A 15 0.37 23.58 2.02
CA VAL A 15 -0.38 22.43 2.56
C VAL A 15 0.49 21.18 2.55
N GLU A 16 0.82 20.70 3.74
CA GLU A 16 1.60 19.47 3.95
C GLU A 16 0.72 18.22 3.88
N VAL A 17 1.33 17.07 3.61
CA VAL A 17 0.67 15.76 3.63
C VAL A 17 0.73 15.19 5.04
N ASN A 18 -0.42 14.92 5.63
CA ASN A 18 -0.50 14.39 6.99
C ASN A 18 -0.51 12.86 6.99
N PHE A 19 0.68 12.25 7.03
CA PHE A 19 0.79 10.79 7.11
C PHE A 19 0.29 10.26 8.46
N ARG A 20 -0.65 9.32 8.43
CA ARG A 20 -1.00 8.53 9.61
C ARG A 20 0.18 7.64 9.97
N ARG A 21 0.65 7.68 11.22
CA ARG A 21 1.80 6.89 11.67
C ARG A 21 1.37 5.68 12.50
N GLY A 22 2.13 4.60 12.39
CA GLY A 22 2.01 3.41 13.24
C GLY A 22 3.07 3.38 14.34
N PRO A 23 3.06 2.35 15.21
CA PRO A 23 4.06 2.16 16.27
C PRO A 23 5.51 2.05 15.75
N THR A 24 5.68 1.68 14.48
CA THR A 24 7.00 1.55 13.83
C THR A 24 7.58 2.90 13.38
N GLY A 25 6.87 4.02 13.56
CA GLY A 25 7.29 5.35 13.10
C GLY A 25 7.07 5.62 11.60
N TYR A 26 6.97 4.57 10.79
CA TYR A 26 6.63 4.65 9.38
C TYR A 26 5.15 4.98 9.14
N PRO A 27 4.80 5.53 7.95
CA PRO A 27 3.41 5.69 7.55
C PRO A 27 2.63 4.38 7.59
N ARG A 28 1.41 4.47 8.10
CA ARG A 28 0.49 3.38 8.29
C ARG A 28 -0.09 2.96 6.94
N GLN A 29 0.04 1.67 6.63
CA GLN A 29 -0.42 1.11 5.36
C GLN A 29 -1.90 0.71 5.36
N ASP A 30 -2.52 0.45 6.51
CA ASP A 30 -3.95 0.13 6.55
C ASP A 30 -4.82 1.36 6.22
N PRO A 31 -5.91 1.21 5.43
CA PRO A 31 -6.75 2.34 5.04
C PRO A 31 -7.46 2.98 6.24
N SER A 32 -7.73 4.28 6.18
CA SER A 32 -8.57 5.01 7.14
C SER A 32 -10.02 4.54 7.09
N ASP A 33 -10.82 4.96 8.06
CA ASP A 33 -12.24 4.62 8.07
C ASP A 33 -12.97 5.30 6.90
N GLU A 34 -12.52 6.48 6.49
CA GLU A 34 -12.96 7.18 5.28
C GLU A 34 -12.60 6.38 4.01
N ALA A 35 -11.36 5.89 3.91
CA ALA A 35 -10.92 5.06 2.80
C ALA A 35 -11.64 3.70 2.75
N LYS A 36 -11.95 3.09 3.90
CA LYS A 36 -12.70 1.83 3.99
C LYS A 36 -14.12 1.97 3.40
N LYS A 37 -14.78 3.12 3.55
CA LYS A 37 -16.12 3.36 2.99
C LYS A 37 -16.14 3.26 1.46
N ILE A 38 -15.05 3.64 0.80
CA ILE A 38 -14.90 3.61 -0.68
C ILE A 38 -14.83 2.18 -1.24
N LYS A 39 -14.71 1.16 -0.38
CA LYS A 39 -14.84 -0.25 -0.82
C LYS A 39 -16.21 -0.56 -1.42
N ASN A 40 -17.27 0.15 -1.03
CA ASN A 40 -18.56 0.02 -1.70
C ASN A 40 -18.50 0.68 -3.11
N PRO A 41 -18.75 -0.07 -4.21
CA PRO A 41 -18.75 0.46 -5.57
C PRO A 41 -19.68 1.65 -5.83
N ASP A 42 -20.67 1.90 -4.96
CA ASP A 42 -21.59 3.04 -5.07
C ASP A 42 -20.90 4.38 -4.77
N PHE A 43 -19.80 4.38 -4.01
CA PHE A 43 -19.02 5.58 -3.70
C PHE A 43 -17.85 5.82 -4.67
N GLN A 44 -17.74 5.02 -5.73
CA GLN A 44 -16.67 5.12 -6.72
C GLN A 44 -17.12 5.93 -7.93
N ASP A 45 -16.31 6.89 -8.35
CA ASP A 45 -16.56 7.67 -9.56
C ASP A 45 -16.38 6.78 -10.81
N ARG A 46 -17.44 6.70 -11.63
CA ARG A 46 -17.49 5.92 -12.88
C ARG A 46 -17.46 6.78 -14.14
N SER A 47 -17.27 8.10 -14.01
CA SER A 47 -17.13 8.99 -15.15
C SER A 47 -15.96 8.57 -16.07
N PRO A 48 -15.88 9.05 -17.33
CA PRO A 48 -14.69 8.90 -18.15
C PRO A 48 -13.47 9.61 -17.52
N ALA A 49 -12.27 9.09 -17.75
CA ALA A 49 -11.04 9.77 -17.30
C ALA A 49 -10.85 11.09 -18.06
N LEU A 50 -10.46 12.14 -17.34
CA LEU A 50 -10.10 13.42 -17.93
C LEU A 50 -8.64 13.40 -18.40
N ARG A 51 -8.35 14.23 -19.40
CA ARG A 51 -6.98 14.50 -19.83
C ARG A 51 -6.20 15.26 -18.76
N GLU A 52 -4.89 15.07 -18.72
CA GLU A 52 -4.03 15.67 -17.69
C GLU A 52 -4.11 17.21 -17.68
N ASP A 53 -4.17 17.86 -18.84
CA ASP A 53 -4.29 19.31 -18.96
C ASP A 53 -5.53 19.84 -18.24
N LYS A 54 -6.66 19.12 -18.33
CA LYS A 54 -7.89 19.49 -17.64
C LYS A 54 -7.81 19.24 -16.13
N VAL A 55 -7.18 18.14 -15.71
CA VAL A 55 -6.96 17.85 -14.28
C VAL A 55 -6.07 18.94 -13.67
N LYS A 56 -5.03 19.37 -14.39
CA LYS A 56 -4.13 20.44 -13.99
C LYS A 56 -4.82 21.79 -13.86
N GLU A 57 -5.65 22.18 -14.82
CA GLU A 57 -6.42 23.43 -14.77
C GLU A 57 -7.35 23.47 -13.54
N ASN A 58 -8.03 22.36 -13.26
CA ASN A 58 -8.88 22.23 -12.08
C ASN A 58 -8.05 22.37 -10.79
N ALA A 59 -6.92 21.67 -10.70
CA ALA A 59 -6.00 21.73 -9.56
C ALA A 59 -5.46 23.16 -9.33
N HIS A 60 -5.05 23.86 -10.38
CA HIS A 60 -4.60 25.26 -10.32
C HIS A 60 -5.68 26.16 -9.71
N SER A 61 -6.93 25.97 -10.11
CA SER A 61 -8.06 26.75 -9.60
C SER A 61 -8.23 26.54 -8.09
N ILE A 62 -8.12 25.29 -7.61
CA ILE A 62 -8.20 24.97 -6.18
C ILE A 62 -7.03 25.57 -5.39
N VAL A 63 -5.80 25.44 -5.89
CA VAL A 63 -4.60 26.02 -5.26
C VAL A 63 -4.71 27.55 -5.18
N LEU A 64 -5.16 28.21 -6.25
CA LEU A 64 -5.36 29.65 -6.29
C LEU A 64 -6.45 30.11 -5.31
N LEU A 65 -7.60 29.42 -5.28
CA LEU A 65 -8.73 29.77 -4.42
C LEU A 65 -8.37 29.72 -2.92
N ARG A 66 -7.49 28.80 -2.51
CA ARG A 66 -7.01 28.74 -1.11
C ARG A 66 -5.84 29.69 -0.80
N GLY A 67 -5.34 30.42 -1.80
CA GLY A 67 -4.16 31.30 -1.66
C GLY A 67 -2.81 30.57 -1.64
N GLY A 68 -2.73 29.39 -2.26
CA GLY A 68 -1.50 28.61 -2.41
C GLY A 68 -0.66 29.04 -3.63
N ASP A 69 0.49 28.38 -3.81
CA ASP A 69 1.42 28.67 -4.91
C ASP A 69 1.20 27.72 -6.10
N VAL A 70 0.62 28.24 -7.18
CA VAL A 70 0.42 27.47 -8.42
C VAL A 70 1.72 27.16 -9.18
N THR A 71 2.83 27.78 -8.78
CA THR A 71 4.17 27.47 -9.32
C THR A 71 4.86 26.36 -8.53
N ASP A 72 4.37 26.02 -7.33
CA ASP A 72 4.80 24.83 -6.59
C ASP A 72 4.12 23.59 -7.19
N LYS A 73 4.91 22.82 -7.94
CA LYS A 73 4.47 21.56 -8.57
C LYS A 73 3.85 20.60 -7.57
N GLN A 74 4.38 20.53 -6.34
CA GLN A 74 3.89 19.63 -5.31
C GLN A 74 2.52 20.07 -4.78
N GLU A 75 2.29 21.37 -4.62
CA GLU A 75 0.97 21.88 -4.25
C GLU A 75 -0.09 21.56 -5.30
N VAL A 76 0.25 21.78 -6.58
CA VAL A 76 -0.63 21.51 -7.71
C VAL A 76 -0.93 20.02 -7.85
N LEU A 77 0.10 19.16 -7.83
CA LEU A 77 -0.09 17.71 -7.88
C LEU A 77 -0.92 17.19 -6.71
N GLY A 78 -0.77 17.77 -5.52
CA GLY A 78 -1.60 17.38 -4.37
C GLY A 78 -3.10 17.57 -4.59
N GLU A 79 -3.50 18.50 -5.46
CA GLU A 79 -4.89 18.76 -5.86
C GLU A 79 -5.35 18.00 -7.11
N TYR A 80 -4.48 17.26 -7.79
CA TYR A 80 -4.90 16.41 -8.90
C TYR A 80 -5.89 15.38 -8.38
N LEU A 81 -7.07 15.32 -9.00
CA LEU A 81 -8.02 14.23 -8.76
C LEU A 81 -7.56 12.99 -9.51
N ALA A 82 -7.45 11.87 -8.81
CA ALA A 82 -7.12 10.60 -9.44
C ALA A 82 -8.14 10.26 -10.54
N GLN A 83 -7.64 9.86 -11.70
CA GLN A 83 -8.45 9.45 -12.85
C GLN A 83 -8.54 7.92 -12.99
N PHE A 84 -8.04 7.18 -11.99
CA PHE A 84 -7.86 5.74 -12.01
C PHE A 84 -8.31 5.09 -10.69
N GLY A 85 -8.52 3.77 -10.75
CA GLY A 85 -8.72 2.92 -9.58
C GLY A 85 -9.96 3.25 -8.74
N LYS A 86 -10.03 2.65 -7.55
CA LYS A 86 -11.13 2.82 -6.59
C LYS A 86 -11.23 4.24 -6.01
N TYR A 87 -10.14 5.01 -6.03
CA TYR A 87 -10.09 6.38 -5.51
C TYR A 87 -10.26 7.44 -6.58
N LYS A 88 -10.78 7.09 -7.75
CA LYS A 88 -11.10 8.07 -8.78
C LYS A 88 -11.95 9.20 -8.17
N GLY A 89 -11.57 10.44 -8.47
CA GLY A 89 -12.22 11.65 -7.95
C GLY A 89 -11.74 12.11 -6.57
N LYS A 90 -10.80 11.39 -5.92
CA LYS A 90 -10.09 11.87 -4.73
C LYS A 90 -8.78 12.55 -5.12
N SER A 91 -8.40 13.59 -4.38
CA SER A 91 -7.12 14.25 -4.62
C SER A 91 -5.96 13.34 -4.25
N PHE A 92 -4.82 13.52 -4.91
CA PHE A 92 -3.62 12.76 -4.60
C PHE A 92 -3.19 12.92 -3.14
N ARG A 93 -3.28 14.13 -2.59
CA ARG A 93 -3.03 14.38 -1.15
C ARG A 93 -3.95 13.51 -0.29
N TRP A 94 -5.25 13.53 -0.59
CA TRP A 94 -6.22 12.76 0.19
C TRP A 94 -5.87 11.26 0.20
N ILE A 95 -5.45 10.70 -0.94
CA ILE A 95 -5.07 9.28 -1.02
C ILE A 95 -3.85 8.99 -0.13
N LEU A 96 -2.81 9.83 -0.14
CA LEU A 96 -1.64 9.64 0.73
C LEU A 96 -1.97 9.73 2.22
N GLU A 97 -2.87 10.62 2.62
CA GLU A 97 -3.28 10.77 4.02
C GLU A 97 -4.14 9.57 4.50
N ASN A 98 -4.88 8.95 3.58
CA ASN A 98 -5.92 7.97 3.92
C ASN A 98 -5.56 6.51 3.59
N ASP A 99 -4.67 6.21 2.64
CA ASP A 99 -4.35 4.83 2.25
C ASP A 99 -2.94 4.73 1.62
N VAL A 100 -1.89 4.87 2.44
CA VAL A 100 -0.50 4.69 1.99
C VAL A 100 -0.24 3.28 1.43
N GLY A 101 -0.95 2.26 1.93
CA GLY A 101 -0.84 0.90 1.41
C GLY A 101 -1.24 0.81 -0.07
N TYR A 102 -2.12 1.69 -0.54
CA TYR A 102 -2.46 1.77 -1.96
C TYR A 102 -1.30 2.27 -2.82
N VAL A 103 -0.50 3.21 -2.30
CA VAL A 103 0.70 3.71 -3.00
C VAL A 103 1.72 2.59 -3.15
N VAL A 104 2.01 1.89 -2.04
CA VAL A 104 2.91 0.73 -2.03
C VAL A 104 2.46 -0.33 -3.06
N TYR A 105 1.16 -0.65 -3.08
CA TYR A 105 0.59 -1.56 -4.07
C TYR A 105 0.81 -1.08 -5.52
N LEU A 106 0.54 0.19 -5.81
CA LEU A 106 0.69 0.74 -7.16
C LEU A 106 2.15 0.79 -7.60
N THR A 107 3.06 1.16 -6.71
CA THR A 107 4.51 1.13 -6.97
C THR A 107 4.93 -0.26 -7.41
N HIS A 108 4.65 -1.29 -6.61
CA HIS A 108 5.02 -2.67 -6.96
C HIS A 108 4.34 -3.17 -8.23
N LYS A 109 3.07 -2.82 -8.44
CA LYS A 109 2.35 -3.19 -9.66
C LYS A 109 3.01 -2.57 -10.91
N VAL A 110 3.39 -1.29 -10.84
CA VAL A 110 4.05 -0.60 -11.95
C VAL A 110 5.43 -1.20 -12.20
N GLU A 111 6.22 -1.46 -11.15
CA GLU A 111 7.52 -2.14 -11.27
C GLU A 111 7.41 -3.54 -11.89
N GLU A 112 6.35 -4.28 -11.57
CA GLU A 112 6.08 -5.61 -12.15
C GLU A 112 5.71 -5.51 -13.64
N GLU A 113 4.82 -4.58 -14.01
CA GLU A 113 4.45 -4.30 -15.40
C GLU A 113 5.68 -3.89 -16.24
N GLU A 114 6.55 -3.03 -15.67
CA GLU A 114 7.81 -2.60 -16.30
C GLU A 114 8.77 -3.79 -16.51
N ARG A 115 8.95 -4.63 -15.48
CA ARG A 115 9.79 -5.84 -15.56
C ARG A 115 9.28 -6.86 -16.57
N ALA A 116 7.96 -6.97 -16.71
CA ALA A 116 7.32 -7.87 -17.67
C ALA A 116 7.37 -7.33 -19.12
N GLY A 117 7.90 -6.11 -19.34
CA GLY A 117 7.88 -5.46 -20.65
C GLY A 117 6.47 -5.12 -21.13
N GLN A 118 5.49 -5.07 -20.20
CA GLN A 118 4.08 -4.78 -20.49
C GLN A 118 3.75 -3.29 -20.30
N ILE A 119 4.75 -2.43 -20.49
CA ILE A 119 4.54 -0.97 -20.44
C ILE A 119 3.65 -0.62 -21.64
N ASN A 120 2.36 -0.47 -21.40
CA ASN A 120 1.48 0.24 -22.31
C ASN A 120 1.42 1.69 -21.84
N PRO A 121 2.18 2.61 -22.46
CA PRO A 121 2.19 4.02 -22.08
C PRO A 121 0.87 4.72 -22.40
N ASP A 122 0.01 4.11 -23.22
CA ASP A 122 -1.16 4.78 -23.78
C ASP A 122 -2.40 4.62 -22.90
N GLY A 123 -2.72 5.68 -22.15
CA GLY A 123 -4.02 5.81 -21.51
C GLY A 123 -4.05 6.81 -20.36
N LEU A 124 -5.08 7.67 -20.37
CA LEU A 124 -5.29 8.73 -19.36
C LEU A 124 -5.25 8.21 -17.90
N LYS A 125 -5.68 6.96 -17.68
CA LYS A 125 -5.63 6.31 -16.36
C LYS A 125 -4.20 5.98 -15.94
N LYS A 126 -3.35 5.55 -16.88
CA LYS A 126 -1.94 5.22 -16.65
C LYS A 126 -1.14 6.50 -16.44
N GLU A 127 -1.35 7.53 -17.26
CA GLU A 127 -0.77 8.87 -17.07
C GLU A 127 -1.07 9.41 -15.66
N SER A 128 -2.35 9.41 -15.27
CA SER A 128 -2.75 9.85 -13.93
C SER A 128 -2.13 9.00 -12.80
N CYS A 129 -1.95 7.69 -13.02
CA CYS A 129 -1.26 6.80 -12.07
C CYS A 129 0.23 7.16 -11.92
N LEU A 130 0.92 7.46 -13.03
CA LEU A 130 2.32 7.88 -13.02
C LEU A 130 2.50 9.24 -12.35
N SER A 131 1.63 10.23 -12.62
CA SER A 131 1.64 11.52 -11.90
C SER A 131 1.40 11.34 -10.40
N PHE A 132 0.56 10.38 -10.01
CA PHE A 132 0.36 10.05 -8.60
C PHE A 132 1.61 9.46 -7.95
N LEU A 133 2.30 8.54 -8.64
CA LEU A 133 3.56 7.98 -8.15
C LEU A 133 4.65 9.04 -8.06
N GLU A 134 4.75 9.95 -9.04
CA GLU A 134 5.65 11.11 -8.97
C GLU A 134 5.36 11.94 -7.73
N TYR A 135 4.10 12.33 -7.51
CA TYR A 135 3.68 13.07 -6.33
C TYR A 135 4.02 12.33 -5.03
N SER A 136 3.91 11.00 -5.00
CA SER A 136 4.13 10.18 -3.81
C SER A 136 5.59 10.05 -3.36
N SER A 137 6.55 10.67 -4.06
CA SER A 137 7.99 10.58 -3.81
C SER A 137 8.47 11.35 -2.56
N PHE A 138 7.64 11.41 -1.52
CA PHE A 138 7.99 11.96 -0.20
C PHE A 138 9.00 11.05 0.50
N THR A 139 9.92 11.66 1.27
CA THR A 139 10.95 10.92 2.03
C THR A 139 10.34 9.84 2.92
N GLU A 140 9.18 10.08 3.53
CA GLU A 140 8.47 9.09 4.35
C GLU A 140 8.02 7.85 3.56
N ILE A 141 7.62 8.04 2.30
CA ILE A 141 7.20 6.95 1.41
C ILE A 141 8.43 6.20 0.91
N VAL A 142 9.49 6.92 0.51
CA VAL A 142 10.76 6.31 0.09
C VAL A 142 11.33 5.44 1.20
N HIS A 143 11.43 5.97 2.42
CA HIS A 143 11.91 5.20 3.58
C HIS A 143 11.02 4.01 3.92
N LEU A 144 9.69 4.13 3.73
CA LEU A 144 8.77 3.01 3.92
C LEU A 144 9.01 1.91 2.88
N LEU A 145 9.15 2.26 1.60
CA LEU A 145 9.42 1.31 0.52
C LEU A 145 10.77 0.62 0.75
N GLU A 146 11.81 1.35 1.15
CA GLU A 146 13.10 0.77 1.52
C GLU A 146 12.99 -0.20 2.69
N TYR A 147 12.23 0.16 3.74
CA TYR A 147 11.99 -0.72 4.89
C TYR A 147 11.26 -2.00 4.50
N ILE A 148 10.24 -1.89 3.63
CA ILE A 148 9.50 -3.05 3.11
C ILE A 148 10.44 -3.91 2.26
N SER A 149 11.21 -3.32 1.35
CA SER A 149 12.16 -4.03 0.50
C SER A 149 13.24 -4.74 1.31
N LYS A 150 13.81 -4.09 2.34
CA LYS A 150 14.76 -4.72 3.26
C LYS A 150 14.13 -5.91 3.99
N ARG A 151 12.90 -5.76 4.48
CA ARG A 151 12.17 -6.87 5.12
C ARG A 151 11.81 -8.02 4.18
N LEU A 152 11.65 -7.75 2.88
CA LEU A 152 11.39 -8.76 1.87
C LEU A 152 12.68 -9.40 1.33
N ALA A 153 13.80 -8.67 1.35
CA ALA A 153 15.11 -9.09 0.87
C ALA A 153 15.96 -9.78 1.94
N GLU A 154 15.73 -9.47 3.22
CA GLU A 154 16.24 -10.31 4.29
C GLU A 154 15.59 -11.69 4.14
N PRO A 155 16.38 -12.76 3.92
CA PRO A 155 15.83 -14.09 3.95
C PRO A 155 15.23 -14.26 5.33
N ASP A 156 13.93 -14.54 5.42
CA ASP A 156 13.13 -14.77 6.62
C ASP A 156 13.90 -15.53 7.74
N HIS A 157 14.78 -14.87 8.50
CA HIS A 157 15.70 -15.50 9.45
C HIS A 157 16.08 -14.54 10.60
N ALA A 158 15.11 -14.26 11.46
CA ALA A 158 15.38 -14.04 12.89
C ALA A 158 14.18 -14.32 13.81
N VAL A 159 13.15 -15.00 13.28
CA VAL A 159 12.19 -15.77 14.05
C VAL A 159 12.21 -17.10 13.32
N GLY A 160 12.67 -18.18 13.97
CA GLY A 160 12.61 -19.49 13.32
C GLY A 160 11.18 -19.71 12.81
N ILE A 161 10.99 -20.32 11.65
CA ILE A 161 9.65 -20.47 11.04
C ILE A 161 8.61 -21.01 12.06
N ASP A 162 9.11 -21.82 12.99
CA ASP A 162 8.48 -22.34 14.19
C ASP A 162 7.96 -21.30 15.20
N ASP A 163 8.73 -20.24 15.45
CA ASP A 163 8.45 -19.17 16.40
C ASP A 163 7.51 -18.10 15.82
N THR A 164 7.10 -18.26 14.55
CA THR A 164 6.14 -17.37 13.87
C THR A 164 4.78 -17.45 14.57
N LEU A 165 4.18 -16.32 14.93
CA LEU A 165 2.84 -16.29 15.51
C LEU A 165 1.75 -16.58 14.47
N VAL A 166 0.69 -17.29 14.89
CA VAL A 166 -0.50 -17.51 14.06
C VAL A 166 -1.13 -16.16 13.66
N GLY A 167 -1.25 -15.22 14.61
CA GLY A 167 -1.67 -13.85 14.33
C GLY A 167 -3.12 -13.70 13.84
N PHE A 168 -3.97 -14.72 14.03
CA PHE A 168 -5.42 -14.71 13.78
C PHE A 168 -6.14 -15.75 14.65
N GLY A 169 -7.44 -15.56 14.88
CA GLY A 169 -8.29 -16.50 15.62
C GLY A 169 -7.92 -16.66 17.11
N VAL A 170 -8.52 -17.67 17.75
CA VAL A 170 -8.33 -17.97 19.19
C VAL A 170 -6.89 -18.33 19.54
N HIS A 171 -6.11 -18.79 18.56
CA HIS A 171 -4.68 -19.10 18.70
C HIS A 171 -3.75 -17.99 18.21
N SER A 172 -4.24 -16.77 18.02
CA SER A 172 -3.45 -15.65 17.46
C SER A 172 -2.13 -15.37 18.18
N LYS A 173 -2.04 -15.70 19.47
CA LYS A 173 -0.85 -15.52 20.32
C LYS A 173 0.06 -16.74 20.40
N LYS A 174 -0.32 -17.87 19.78
CA LYS A 174 0.51 -19.08 19.73
C LYS A 174 1.45 -19.04 18.52
N THR A 175 2.59 -19.69 18.64
CA THR A 175 3.52 -19.91 17.54
C THR A 175 3.09 -21.08 16.66
N TRP A 176 3.65 -21.19 15.47
CA TRP A 176 3.37 -22.29 14.56
C TRP A 176 3.85 -23.63 15.12
N ARG A 177 5.00 -23.64 15.83
CA ARG A 177 5.50 -24.80 16.58
C ARG A 177 4.53 -25.22 17.67
N GLU A 178 4.05 -24.28 18.49
CA GLU A 178 3.08 -24.60 19.56
C GLU A 178 1.79 -25.21 18.99
N ILE A 179 1.34 -24.76 17.81
CA ILE A 179 0.21 -25.37 17.10
C ILE A 179 0.52 -26.81 16.68
N TRP A 180 1.72 -27.06 16.16
CA TRP A 180 2.13 -28.39 15.72
C TRP A 180 2.36 -29.37 16.87
N GLU A 181 2.98 -28.92 17.95
CA GLU A 181 3.24 -29.71 19.15
C GLU A 181 1.94 -30.05 19.88
N ASN A 182 1.00 -29.10 19.95
CA ASN A 182 -0.30 -29.29 20.61
C ASN A 182 -1.42 -29.76 19.66
N ARG A 183 -1.05 -30.45 18.57
CA ARG A 183 -1.98 -30.90 17.51
C ARG A 183 -3.12 -31.84 17.96
N ALA A 184 -3.07 -32.32 19.20
CA ALA A 184 -4.11 -33.17 19.79
C ALA A 184 -5.44 -32.43 20.03
N ASP A 185 -5.43 -31.09 20.07
CA ASP A 185 -6.63 -30.26 20.26
C ASP A 185 -7.55 -30.18 19.02
N GLY A 186 -7.15 -30.79 17.89
CA GLY A 186 -7.92 -30.85 16.65
C GLY A 186 -7.80 -29.61 15.76
N TYR A 187 -7.13 -28.54 16.22
CA TYR A 187 -6.99 -27.30 15.45
C TYR A 187 -6.16 -27.48 14.17
N VAL A 188 -5.10 -28.31 14.23
CA VAL A 188 -4.29 -28.66 13.05
C VAL A 188 -5.13 -29.33 11.96
N THR A 189 -5.97 -30.30 12.35
CA THR A 189 -6.88 -31.00 11.43
C THR A 189 -7.85 -30.03 10.77
N PHE A 190 -8.42 -29.11 11.55
CA PHE A 190 -9.30 -28.06 11.05
C PHE A 190 -8.61 -27.18 10.00
N ILE A 191 -7.40 -26.66 10.28
CA ILE A 191 -6.66 -25.79 9.35
C ILE A 191 -6.30 -26.54 8.06
N LEU A 192 -5.89 -27.81 8.16
CA LEU A 192 -5.53 -28.62 7.00
C LEU A 192 -6.71 -28.87 6.04
N GLN A 193 -7.94 -28.92 6.56
CA GLN A 193 -9.16 -29.12 5.76
C GLN A 193 -9.70 -27.81 5.15
N LYS A 194 -9.29 -26.64 5.63
CA LYS A 194 -9.84 -25.36 5.14
C LYS A 194 -9.28 -24.97 3.77
N ASN A 195 -10.16 -24.45 2.92
CA ASN A 195 -9.77 -23.74 1.71
C ASN A 195 -9.23 -22.37 2.10
N CYS A 196 -7.96 -22.13 1.77
CA CYS A 196 -7.25 -20.92 2.14
C CYS A 196 -7.04 -20.07 0.89
N VAL A 197 -7.26 -18.76 1.00
CA VAL A 197 -6.88 -17.81 -0.05
C VAL A 197 -5.35 -17.79 -0.14
N PRO A 198 -4.75 -18.02 -1.33
CA PRO A 198 -3.30 -17.98 -1.51
C PRO A 198 -2.69 -16.69 -0.95
N GLY A 199 -1.56 -16.82 -0.26
CA GLY A 199 -0.85 -15.69 0.38
C GLY A 199 -1.43 -15.20 1.73
N SER A 200 -2.62 -15.65 2.14
CA SER A 200 -3.16 -15.32 3.46
C SER A 200 -2.34 -15.93 4.61
N LYS A 201 -2.43 -15.35 5.82
CA LYS A 201 -1.80 -15.92 7.02
C LYS A 201 -2.21 -17.38 7.27
N MET A 202 -3.48 -17.72 7.02
CA MET A 202 -4.00 -19.08 7.15
C MET A 202 -3.42 -20.03 6.09
N PHE A 203 -3.23 -19.55 4.86
CA PHE A 203 -2.56 -20.31 3.80
C PHE A 203 -1.10 -20.63 4.17
N LYS A 204 -0.37 -19.65 4.70
CA LYS A 204 1.02 -19.85 5.15
C LYS A 204 1.11 -20.85 6.32
N LEU A 205 0.24 -20.72 7.33
CA LEU A 205 0.17 -21.69 8.43
C LEU A 205 -0.17 -23.10 7.91
N LYS A 206 -1.10 -23.22 6.96
CA LYS A 206 -1.46 -24.51 6.35
C LYS A 206 -0.27 -25.17 5.66
N GLN A 207 0.53 -24.40 4.91
CA GLN A 207 1.74 -24.90 4.25
C GLN A 207 2.77 -25.42 5.27
N TYR A 208 3.00 -24.68 6.36
CA TYR A 208 3.87 -25.12 7.45
C TYR A 208 3.41 -26.46 8.04
N LEU A 209 2.12 -26.58 8.41
CA LEU A 209 1.58 -27.81 9.00
C LEU A 209 1.63 -29.00 8.05
N GLN A 210 1.49 -28.77 6.74
CA GLN A 210 1.66 -29.81 5.72
C GLN A 210 3.11 -30.30 5.64
N ALA A 211 4.09 -29.38 5.66
CA ALA A 211 5.51 -29.70 5.64
C ALA A 211 5.92 -30.47 6.91
N SER A 212 5.50 -30.02 8.09
CA SER A 212 5.77 -30.71 9.36
C SER A 212 5.19 -32.12 9.40
N ARG A 213 4.02 -32.33 8.80
CA ARG A 213 3.42 -33.68 8.66
C ARG A 213 4.24 -34.58 7.74
N SER A 214 4.71 -34.06 6.61
CA SER A 214 5.53 -34.80 5.66
C SER A 214 6.90 -35.17 6.27
N ASN A 215 7.53 -34.26 7.01
CA ASN A 215 8.82 -34.51 7.68
C ASN A 215 8.74 -35.59 8.77
N VAL A 216 7.63 -35.66 9.50
CA VAL A 216 7.39 -36.75 10.44
C VAL A 216 7.25 -38.08 9.67
N LEU A 217 6.48 -38.11 8.58
CA LEU A 217 6.30 -39.33 7.77
C LEU A 217 7.58 -39.83 7.09
N SER A 218 8.51 -38.94 6.71
CA SER A 218 9.82 -39.34 6.18
C SER A 218 10.74 -39.88 7.28
N SER A 219 10.73 -39.30 8.48
CA SER A 219 11.54 -39.78 9.61
C SER A 219 11.16 -41.21 10.07
N PHE A 220 9.91 -41.63 9.87
CA PHE A 220 9.46 -43.00 10.14
C PHE A 220 9.87 -44.01 9.04
N ARG A 221 10.17 -43.55 7.81
CA ARG A 221 10.58 -44.41 6.70
C ARG A 221 12.08 -44.71 6.67
N ASP A 222 12.90 -43.78 7.12
CA ASP A 222 14.37 -43.92 7.14
C ASP A 222 14.90 -44.60 8.42
N GLY A 223 14.02 -44.88 9.40
CA GLY A 223 14.34 -45.52 10.67
C GLY A 223 13.78 -46.93 10.85
N SER A 224 13.36 -47.61 9.77
CA SER A 224 12.86 -49.00 9.78
C SER A 224 13.80 -49.96 9.07
#